data_AF-A0A9N7W356-F1
#
_entry.id   AF-A0A9N7W356-F1
#
_cell.length_a   1.000
_cell.length_b   1.000
_cell.length_c   1.000
_cell.angle_alpha   90.00
_cell.angle_beta   90.00
_cell.angle_gamma   90.00
#
_symmetry.space_group_name_H-M   'P 1'
#
loop_
_entity.id
_entity.type
_entity.pdbx_description
1 polymer ?
#
loop_
_entity_poly.entity_id
_entity_poly.type
_entity_poly.pdbx_seq_one_letter_code
_entity_poly.pdbx_strand_id
1 'polypeptide(L)'
;MVTVHARSRHFPFPLVRPQTVMADYREAPLATRPKTLDPNEYFNVSPEQRRSEQQRAVLRANLKRQYQTQLNSPHRKELIEDPALTRWVYARANPYLHFRPTYKTSLLGAMFGVVPLFVLYYVFKSDRDKKEEMIKAGTLERKFSLSS
;
A
#
# COMPACT_ATOMS: atom_id res chain seq x y z
N MET A 1 -68.53 44.95 17.14
CA MET A 1 -68.59 43.83 16.18
C MET A 1 -67.54 44.11 15.11
N VAL A 2 -66.33 43.57 15.25
CA VAL A 2 -65.21 43.82 14.32
C VAL A 2 -64.74 42.48 13.77
N THR A 3 -64.98 42.27 12.49
CA THR A 3 -64.71 41.03 11.75
C THR A 3 -63.24 41.00 11.35
N VAL A 4 -62.44 40.11 11.94
CA VAL A 4 -61.03 39.93 11.59
C VAL A 4 -60.93 38.93 10.42
N HIS A 5 -60.56 39.41 9.23
CA HIS A 5 -60.23 38.55 8.10
C HIS A 5 -58.82 37.96 8.26
N ALA A 6 -58.74 36.66 8.52
CA ALA A 6 -57.50 35.90 8.54
C ALA A 6 -56.98 35.68 7.11
N ARG A 7 -55.86 36.31 6.76
CA ARG A 7 -55.18 36.11 5.46
C ARG A 7 -54.09 35.04 5.63
N SER A 8 -54.38 33.79 5.26
CA SER A 8 -53.39 32.72 5.27
C SER A 8 -52.30 32.98 4.22
N ARG A 9 -51.09 33.31 4.66
CA ARG A 9 -49.92 33.38 3.76
C ARG A 9 -49.40 31.96 3.56
N HIS A 10 -49.69 31.36 2.42
CA HIS A 10 -48.98 30.17 1.95
C HIS A 10 -47.56 30.59 1.59
N PHE A 11 -46.58 30.14 2.37
CA PHE A 11 -45.17 30.25 2.02
C PHE A 11 -44.79 29.06 1.13
N PRO A 12 -44.37 29.26 -0.13
CA PRO A 12 -43.81 28.19 -0.92
C PRO A 12 -42.39 27.92 -0.41
N PHE A 13 -42.21 26.87 0.38
CA PHE A 13 -40.86 26.32 0.61
C PHE A 13 -40.40 25.68 -0.71
N PRO A 14 -39.31 26.16 -1.35
CA PRO A 14 -38.75 25.43 -2.47
C PRO A 14 -38.17 24.12 -1.93
N LEU A 15 -38.69 22.99 -2.42
CA LEU A 15 -38.07 21.67 -2.24
C LEU A 15 -36.75 21.65 -3.04
N VAL A 16 -35.71 22.29 -2.49
CA VAL A 16 -34.34 22.05 -2.92
C VAL A 16 -34.01 20.64 -2.46
N ARG A 17 -34.21 19.65 -3.34
CA ARG A 17 -33.57 18.35 -3.18
C ARG A 17 -32.07 18.64 -3.02
N PRO A 18 -31.42 18.26 -1.90
CA PRO A 18 -29.98 18.33 -1.85
C PRO A 18 -29.49 17.44 -2.99
N GLN A 19 -28.92 18.05 -4.03
CA GLN A 19 -28.09 17.30 -4.94
C GLN A 19 -27.00 16.71 -4.07
N THR A 20 -26.99 15.39 -3.93
CA THR A 20 -25.84 14.68 -3.38
C THR A 20 -24.68 15.01 -4.30
N VAL A 21 -23.91 16.04 -3.95
CA VAL A 21 -22.62 16.33 -4.57
C VAL A 21 -21.80 15.07 -4.33
N MET A 22 -21.66 14.22 -5.35
CA MET A 22 -20.75 13.09 -5.31
C MET A 22 -19.38 13.70 -5.03
N ALA A 23 -18.83 13.46 -3.83
CA ALA A 23 -17.52 13.97 -3.48
C ALA A 23 -16.50 13.40 -4.48
N ASP A 24 -15.71 14.28 -5.09
CA ASP A 24 -14.69 13.88 -6.06
C ASP A 24 -13.71 12.90 -5.41
N TYR A 25 -13.57 11.69 -5.98
CA TYR A 25 -12.68 10.67 -5.44
C TYR A 25 -11.22 11.06 -5.65
N ARG A 26 -10.53 11.29 -4.53
CA ARG A 26 -9.08 11.52 -4.49
C ARG A 26 -8.36 10.19 -4.29
N GLU A 27 -7.56 9.81 -5.27
CA GLU A 27 -6.69 8.64 -5.18
C GLU A 27 -5.59 8.82 -4.13
N ALA A 28 -5.21 7.72 -3.50
CA ALA A 28 -4.08 7.65 -2.57
C ALA A 28 -3.19 6.45 -2.93
N PRO A 29 -1.90 6.43 -2.52
CA PRO A 29 -0.98 5.34 -2.86
C PRO A 29 -1.47 3.94 -2.49
N LEU A 30 -2.31 3.83 -1.45
CA LEU A 30 -2.92 2.57 -1.00
C LEU A 30 -4.42 2.46 -1.33
N ALA A 31 -5.01 3.47 -1.96
CA ALA A 31 -6.43 3.51 -2.33
C ALA A 31 -6.58 3.99 -3.78
N THR A 32 -6.47 3.05 -4.72
CA THR A 32 -6.60 3.33 -6.14
C THR A 32 -8.05 3.62 -6.53
N ARG A 33 -8.24 4.42 -7.59
CA ARG A 33 -9.58 4.74 -8.10
C ARG A 33 -10.30 3.47 -8.58
N PRO A 34 -11.57 3.25 -8.19
CA PRO A 34 -12.38 2.17 -8.75
C PRO A 34 -12.54 2.33 -10.26
N LYS A 35 -12.51 1.22 -11.00
CA LYS A 35 -12.64 1.23 -12.48
C LYS A 35 -13.90 1.92 -12.97
N THR A 36 -15.01 1.78 -12.25
CA THR A 36 -16.30 2.40 -12.61
C THR A 36 -16.27 3.92 -12.56
N LEU A 37 -15.35 4.50 -11.78
CA LEU A 37 -15.18 5.94 -11.64
C LEU A 37 -14.05 6.49 -12.51
N ASP A 38 -13.29 5.64 -13.20
CA ASP A 38 -12.22 6.08 -14.10
C ASP A 38 -12.83 6.63 -15.41
N PRO A 39 -12.69 7.93 -15.73
CA PRO A 39 -13.21 8.50 -16.96
C PRO A 39 -12.62 7.86 -18.22
N ASN A 40 -11.40 7.31 -18.12
CA ASN A 40 -10.72 6.68 -19.24
C ASN A 40 -11.37 5.37 -19.69
N GLU A 41 -12.16 4.72 -18.84
CA GLU A 41 -12.87 3.47 -19.17
C GLU A 41 -13.96 3.73 -20.24
N TYR A 42 -14.60 4.90 -20.21
CA TYR A 42 -15.79 5.17 -21.04
C TYR A 42 -15.58 6.24 -22.11
N PHE A 43 -14.86 7.33 -21.81
CA PHE A 43 -14.88 8.53 -22.66
C PHE A 43 -13.70 8.64 -23.64
N ASN A 44 -12.55 8.00 -23.35
CA ASN A 44 -11.30 8.24 -24.08
C ASN A 44 -10.78 7.01 -24.86
N VAL A 45 -11.67 6.10 -25.27
CA VAL A 45 -11.30 4.81 -25.89
C VAL A 45 -10.83 4.99 -27.34
N SER A 46 -9.54 5.26 -27.50
CA SER A 46 -8.90 5.40 -28.82
C SER A 46 -8.80 4.03 -29.54
N PRO A 47 -8.70 4.00 -30.88
CA PRO A 47 -8.47 2.74 -31.61
C PRO A 47 -7.15 2.05 -31.21
N GLU A 48 -6.11 2.82 -30.85
CA GLU A 48 -4.84 2.29 -30.34
C GLU A 48 -5.00 1.59 -28.98
N GLN A 49 -5.78 2.17 -28.06
CA GLN A 49 -6.07 1.55 -26.77
C GLN A 49 -6.81 0.22 -26.96
N ARG A 50 -7.83 0.17 -27.82
CA ARG A 50 -8.53 -1.08 -28.16
C ARG A 50 -7.59 -2.15 -28.71
N ARG A 51 -6.65 -1.78 -29.59
CA ARG A 51 -5.61 -2.71 -30.07
C ARG A 51 -4.75 -3.23 -28.93
N SER A 52 -4.32 -2.37 -28.01
CA SER A 52 -3.52 -2.76 -26.85
C SER A 52 -4.27 -3.71 -25.91
N GLU A 53 -5.57 -3.49 -25.70
CA GLU A 53 -6.44 -4.34 -24.89
C GLU A 53 -6.65 -5.70 -25.55
N GLN A 54 -6.90 -5.71 -26.86
CA GLN A 54 -7.00 -6.95 -27.64
C GLN A 54 -5.69 -7.74 -27.58
N GLN A 55 -4.54 -7.10 -27.73
CA GLN A 55 -3.23 -7.76 -27.61
C GLN A 55 -3.02 -8.35 -26.21
N ARG A 56 -3.37 -7.60 -25.13
CA ARG A 56 -3.32 -8.10 -23.75
C ARG A 56 -4.28 -9.28 -23.53
N ALA A 57 -5.48 -9.22 -24.10
CA ALA A 57 -6.48 -10.27 -24.00
C ALA A 57 -6.04 -11.55 -24.74
N VAL A 58 -5.46 -11.41 -25.93
CA VAL A 58 -4.88 -12.52 -26.70
C VAL A 58 -3.74 -13.18 -25.92
N LEU A 59 -2.82 -12.38 -25.38
CA LEU A 59 -1.73 -12.91 -24.55
C LEU A 59 -2.26 -13.68 -23.34
N ARG A 60 -3.22 -13.11 -22.61
CA ARG A 60 -3.86 -13.76 -21.46
C ARG A 60 -4.56 -15.07 -21.86
N ALA A 61 -5.28 -15.07 -22.97
CA ALA A 61 -5.97 -16.26 -23.47
C ALA A 61 -4.98 -17.37 -23.85
N ASN A 62 -3.87 -17.02 -24.51
CA ASN A 62 -2.82 -17.97 -24.88
C ASN A 62 -2.14 -18.59 -23.64
N LEU A 63 -1.76 -17.78 -22.66
CA LEU A 63 -1.16 -18.28 -21.41
C LEU A 63 -2.13 -19.18 -20.63
N LYS A 64 -3.42 -18.78 -20.55
CA LYS A 64 -4.46 -19.60 -19.91
C LYS A 64 -4.64 -20.93 -20.61
N ARG A 65 -4.68 -20.93 -21.95
CA ARG A 65 -4.78 -22.15 -22.75
C ARG A 65 -3.60 -23.09 -22.47
N GLN A 66 -2.37 -22.58 -22.51
CA GLN A 66 -1.17 -23.36 -22.23
C GLN A 66 -1.23 -24.03 -20.85
N TYR A 67 -1.59 -23.25 -19.82
CA TYR A 67 -1.74 -23.76 -18.46
C TYR A 67 -2.82 -24.85 -18.36
N GLN A 68 -4.00 -24.61 -18.96
CA GLN A 68 -5.10 -25.58 -18.95
C GLN A 68 -4.74 -26.88 -19.69
N THR A 69 -4.03 -26.82 -20.81
CA THR A 69 -3.57 -28.00 -21.53
C THR A 69 -2.62 -28.86 -20.67
N GLN A 70 -1.70 -28.24 -19.92
CA GLN A 70 -0.81 -28.96 -19.02
C GLN A 70 -1.55 -29.52 -17.79
N LEU A 71 -2.48 -28.76 -17.23
CA LEU A 71 -3.28 -29.14 -16.07
C LEU A 71 -4.19 -30.34 -16.34
N ASN A 72 -4.81 -30.36 -17.52
CA ASN A 72 -5.78 -31.38 -17.90
C ASN A 72 -5.13 -32.65 -18.51
N SER A 73 -3.80 -32.76 -18.53
CA SER A 73 -3.11 -33.94 -19.03
C SER A 73 -3.23 -35.11 -18.04
N PRO A 74 -3.77 -36.28 -18.44
CA PRO A 74 -3.96 -37.42 -17.54
C PRO A 74 -2.64 -38.07 -17.08
N HIS A 75 -1.53 -37.80 -17.79
CA HIS A 75 -0.22 -38.35 -17.47
C HIS A 75 0.62 -37.44 -16.57
N ARG A 76 0.08 -36.31 -16.11
CA ARG A 76 0.81 -35.37 -15.26
C ARG A 76 1.05 -35.96 -13.86
N LYS A 77 2.32 -36.09 -13.48
CA LYS A 77 2.75 -36.56 -12.14
C LYS A 77 3.34 -35.45 -11.26
N GLU A 78 3.77 -34.34 -11.87
CA GLU A 78 4.54 -33.28 -11.20
C GLU A 78 3.79 -31.94 -11.16
N LEU A 79 4.30 -31.02 -10.34
CA LEU A 79 3.79 -29.65 -10.25
C LEU A 79 4.12 -28.88 -11.54
N ILE A 80 3.17 -28.09 -12.02
CA ILE A 80 3.39 -27.22 -13.19
C ILE A 80 4.27 -26.05 -12.76
N GLU A 81 5.45 -25.93 -13.36
CA GLU A 81 6.34 -24.81 -13.14
C GLU A 81 5.79 -23.55 -13.85
N ASP A 82 5.64 -22.46 -13.11
CA ASP A 82 5.31 -21.16 -13.67
C ASP A 82 6.60 -20.36 -13.96
N PRO A 83 6.99 -20.16 -15.23
CA PRO A 83 8.18 -19.40 -15.56
C PRO A 83 8.10 -17.94 -15.10
N ALA A 84 6.90 -17.36 -14.93
CA ALA A 84 6.75 -16.01 -14.39
C ALA A 84 7.14 -15.96 -12.91
N LEU A 85 6.73 -16.97 -12.13
CA LEU A 85 7.11 -17.09 -10.72
C LEU A 85 8.62 -17.29 -10.57
N THR A 86 9.21 -18.19 -11.37
CA THR A 86 10.67 -18.43 -11.34
C THR A 86 11.46 -17.16 -11.67
N ARG A 87 11.04 -16.41 -12.70
CA ARG A 87 11.67 -15.13 -13.07
C ARG A 87 11.50 -14.07 -11.97
N TRP A 88 10.35 -14.03 -11.30
CA TRP A 88 10.10 -13.09 -10.21
C TRP A 88 10.92 -13.43 -8.96
N VAL A 89 11.03 -14.71 -8.60
CA VAL A 89 11.93 -15.15 -7.52
C VAL A 89 13.37 -14.80 -7.87
N TYR A 90 13.80 -15.10 -9.11
CA TYR A 90 15.13 -14.76 -9.59
C TYR A 90 15.43 -13.25 -9.50
N ALA A 91 14.50 -12.40 -9.93
CA ALA A 91 14.67 -10.95 -9.86
C ALA A 91 14.85 -10.43 -8.42
N ARG A 92 14.15 -11.04 -7.45
CA ARG A 92 14.29 -10.67 -6.02
C ARG A 92 15.54 -11.25 -5.38
N ALA A 93 16.00 -12.41 -5.83
CA ALA A 93 17.21 -13.06 -5.34
C ALA A 93 18.50 -12.41 -5.88
N ASN A 94 18.43 -11.72 -7.03
CA ASN A 94 19.61 -11.15 -7.70
C ASN A 94 19.60 -9.60 -7.76
N PRO A 95 19.44 -8.87 -6.64
CA PRO A 95 19.40 -7.41 -6.66
C PRO A 95 20.78 -6.79 -6.97
N TYR A 96 21.87 -7.49 -6.66
CA TYR A 96 23.23 -6.94 -6.78
C TYR A 96 23.67 -6.72 -8.24
N LEU A 97 23.18 -7.55 -9.18
CA LEU A 97 23.55 -7.45 -10.61
C LEU A 97 23.17 -6.09 -11.23
N HIS A 98 22.10 -5.47 -10.72
CA HIS A 98 21.61 -4.19 -11.20
C HIS A 98 21.85 -3.04 -10.20
N PHE A 99 22.56 -3.32 -9.11
CA PHE A 99 22.89 -2.31 -8.11
C PHE A 99 23.94 -1.34 -8.67
N ARG A 100 23.68 -0.04 -8.49
CA ARG A 100 24.61 1.03 -8.84
C ARG A 100 24.88 1.88 -7.60
N PRO A 101 26.14 2.01 -7.15
CA PRO A 101 26.46 2.89 -6.03
C PRO A 101 26.30 4.35 -6.49
N THR A 102 25.18 4.95 -6.10
CA THR A 102 24.84 6.36 -6.33
C THR A 102 24.74 7.10 -5.00
N TYR A 103 24.79 8.44 -5.02
CA TYR A 103 24.64 9.24 -3.80
C TYR A 103 23.34 8.93 -3.02
N LYS A 104 22.23 8.73 -3.73
CA LYS A 104 20.93 8.39 -3.11
C LYS A 104 20.96 7.03 -2.43
N THR A 105 21.47 6.01 -3.12
CA THR A 105 21.54 4.64 -2.56
C THR A 105 22.52 4.55 -1.40
N SER A 106 23.66 5.25 -1.49
CA SER A 106 24.65 5.28 -0.41
C SER A 106 24.13 6.03 0.81
N LEU A 107 23.43 7.16 0.61
CA LEU A 107 22.82 7.91 1.71
C LEU A 107 21.74 7.09 2.42
N LEU A 108 20.84 6.45 1.67
CA LEU A 108 19.82 5.56 2.25
C LEU A 108 20.47 4.37 2.98
N GLY A 109 21.51 3.77 2.39
CA GLY A 109 22.26 2.67 3.02
C GLY A 109 22.91 3.09 4.33
N ALA A 110 23.57 4.26 4.38
CA ALA A 110 24.15 4.79 5.61
C ALA A 110 23.07 5.16 6.65
N MET A 111 21.99 5.80 6.21
CA MET A 111 20.89 6.20 7.09
C MET A 111 20.20 5.00 7.74
N PHE A 112 19.93 3.93 6.98
CA PHE A 112 19.25 2.74 7.52
C PHE A 112 20.19 1.67 8.09
N GLY A 113 21.47 1.67 7.69
CA GLY A 113 22.46 0.71 8.21
C GLY A 113 23.19 1.22 9.44
N VAL A 114 23.63 2.47 9.43
CA VAL A 114 24.56 3.01 10.44
C VAL A 114 23.81 3.74 11.56
N VAL A 115 22.84 4.59 11.23
CA VAL A 115 22.13 5.41 12.23
C VAL A 115 21.46 4.57 13.32
N PRO A 116 20.73 3.47 13.02
CA PRO A 116 20.12 2.66 14.07
C PRO A 116 21.12 2.09 15.06
N LEU A 117 22.34 1.76 14.62
CA LEU A 117 23.40 1.27 15.51
C LEU A 117 23.86 2.36 16.49
N PHE A 118 24.05 3.58 16.01
CA PHE A 118 24.40 4.71 16.88
C PHE A 118 23.28 5.07 17.85
N VAL A 119 22.03 5.02 17.40
CA VAL A 119 20.86 5.25 18.26
C VAL A 119 20.80 4.21 19.37
N LEU A 120 20.90 2.92 19.03
CA LEU A 120 20.91 1.84 20.03
C LEU A 120 22.09 1.96 20.98
N TYR A 121 23.28 2.26 20.47
CA TYR A 121 24.46 2.50 21.30
C TYR A 121 24.21 3.60 22.33
N TYR A 122 23.69 4.75 21.90
CA TYR A 122 23.46 5.88 22.81
C TYR A 122 22.37 5.58 23.84
N VAL A 123 21.27 4.95 23.42
CA VAL A 123 20.19 4.53 24.33
C VAL A 123 20.73 3.56 25.38
N PHE A 124 21.40 2.48 24.98
CA PHE A 124 21.96 1.51 25.92
C PHE A 124 23.06 2.10 26.78
N LYS A 125 23.91 2.98 26.24
CA LYS A 125 24.98 3.63 27.00
C LYS A 125 24.38 4.51 28.10
N SER A 126 23.41 5.36 27.75
CA SER A 126 22.76 6.25 28.71
C SER A 126 21.98 5.49 29.79
N ASP A 127 21.33 4.38 29.45
CA ASP A 127 20.62 3.53 30.42
C ASP A 127 21.58 2.84 31.38
N ARG A 128 22.69 2.29 30.85
CA ARG A 128 23.74 1.66 31.66
C ARG A 128 24.39 2.65 32.62
N ASP A 129 24.74 3.83 32.15
CA ASP A 129 25.40 4.85 32.97
C ASP A 129 24.48 5.33 34.10
N LYS A 130 23.21 5.62 33.79
CA LYS A 130 22.20 5.96 34.81
C LYS A 130 22.02 4.84 35.84
N LYS A 131 21.99 3.59 35.38
CA LYS A 131 21.86 2.43 36.26
C LYS A 131 23.07 2.29 37.19
N GLU A 132 24.28 2.46 36.67
CA GLU A 132 25.51 2.44 37.47
C GLU A 132 25.56 3.60 38.48
N GLU A 133 25.11 4.79 38.10
CA GLU A 133 25.00 5.94 39.00
C GLU A 133 23.99 5.68 40.13
N MET A 134 22.81 5.13 39.83
CA MET A 134 21.82 4.77 40.86
C MET A 134 22.31 3.67 41.81
N ILE A 135 23.14 2.74 41.32
CA ILE A 135 23.79 1.72 42.18
C ILE A 135 24.78 2.40 43.12
N LYS A 136 25.62 3.31 42.61
CA LYS A 136 26.62 4.04 43.43
C LYS A 136 25.97 4.96 44.45
N ALA A 137 24.86 5.61 44.08
CA ALA A 137 24.08 6.46 44.98
C ALA A 137 23.26 5.68 46.02
N GLY A 138 23.16 4.35 45.89
CA GLY A 138 22.36 3.50 46.77
C GLY A 138 20.84 3.68 46.61
N THR A 139 20.39 4.40 45.58
CA THR A 139 18.97 4.69 45.32
C THR A 139 18.28 3.61 44.50
N LEU A 140 19.03 2.65 43.93
CA LEU A 140 18.45 1.57 43.13
C LEU A 140 17.88 0.45 44.01
N GLU A 141 16.57 0.29 44.02
CA GLU A 141 15.92 -0.84 44.71
C GLU A 141 16.17 -2.17 44.00
N ARG A 142 16.88 -3.10 44.65
CA ARG A 142 17.15 -4.47 44.16
C ARG A 142 16.87 -5.54 45.21
N LYS A 143 15.59 -5.70 45.58
CA LYS A 143 15.18 -6.58 46.70
C LYS A 143 15.43 -8.09 46.47
N PHE A 144 15.37 -8.58 45.22
CA PHE A 144 15.41 -10.03 44.91
C PHE A 144 16.40 -10.42 43.78
N SER A 145 17.38 -9.58 43.47
CA SER A 145 18.36 -9.87 42.41
C SER A 145 19.45 -10.81 42.92
N LEU A 146 19.21 -12.12 42.88
CA LEU A 146 20.13 -13.16 43.38
C LEU A 146 21.10 -13.72 42.33
N SER A 147 20.88 -13.43 41.05
CA SER A 147 21.78 -13.78 39.95
C SER A 147 22.44 -12.53 39.37
N SER A 148 23.76 -12.62 39.17
CA SER A 148 24.62 -11.61 38.55
C SER A 148 24.19 -11.23 37.14
#